data_AF-A0A932IFG1-F1
#
_entry.id   AF-A0A932IFG1-F1
#
_cell.length_a   1.000
_cell.length_b   1.000
_cell.length_c   1.000
_cell.angle_alpha   90.00
_cell.angle_beta   90.00
_cell.angle_gamma   90.00
#
_symmetry.space_group_name_H-M   'P 1'
#
loop_
_entity.id
_entity.type
_entity.pdbx_description
1 polymer ?
#
loop_
_entity_poly.entity_id
_entity_poly.type
_entity_poly.pdbx_seq_one_letter_code
_entity_poly.pdbx_strand_id
1 'polypeptide(L)'
;MVPETATLCADGLDNDCDNLLDCQEAGCDGMSCSADGGLALDGGPSCLCTGGRKAEQHCADRRDNDDDGFTDCADNTDCPVGTACTVLSGTAIRDGNCGASRLCEIELCFDGQDNDSDTAVDCLDGDCADQSCAADGGIAPDGGPSCRCVGTTSTEANCRDRADNDGDSQADCADVDCDNVACSTGTAPGGGPACLCTGGQGVELNCLDGVDNDGNTQADCADTDCNGAVCATGTQADGGANCRCSGGLRHELNCRDRADNDGDSLVDCSDQADCPQGTACTRTNGQAGACTAGGNCN
;
A
#
# COMPACT_ATOMS: atom_id res chain seq x y z
N MET A 1 58.20 0.46 18.82
CA MET A 1 56.82 0.25 19.29
C MET A 1 56.05 1.51 18.98
N VAL A 2 55.71 1.67 17.71
CA VAL A 2 54.61 2.53 17.33
C VAL A 2 53.37 1.73 17.74
N PRO A 3 52.45 2.28 18.55
CA PRO A 3 51.22 1.57 18.84
C PRO A 3 50.41 1.45 17.54
N GLU A 4 49.91 0.26 17.25
CA GLU A 4 49.02 0.03 16.10
C GLU A 4 47.83 0.98 16.14
N THR A 5 47.53 1.56 14.99
CA THR A 5 46.37 2.43 14.78
C THR A 5 45.52 1.80 13.67
N ALA A 6 44.25 2.18 13.57
CA ALA A 6 43.30 1.52 12.65
C ALA A 6 43.77 1.35 11.19
N THR A 7 44.66 2.21 10.69
CA THR A 7 45.22 2.14 9.32
C THR A 7 46.42 1.19 9.15
N LEU A 8 47.00 0.73 10.27
CA LEU A 8 48.13 -0.20 10.28
C LEU A 8 47.68 -1.67 10.47
N CYS A 9 46.42 -1.88 10.86
CA CYS A 9 45.83 -3.21 11.11
C CYS A 9 45.43 -3.99 9.85
N ALA A 10 45.85 -3.54 8.66
CA ALA A 10 45.50 -4.15 7.39
C ALA A 10 46.55 -3.86 6.29
N ASP A 11 47.75 -3.39 6.66
CA ASP A 11 48.78 -2.99 5.69
C ASP A 11 49.74 -4.13 5.32
N GLY A 12 49.61 -5.29 5.98
CA GLY A 12 50.44 -6.46 5.73
C GLY A 12 51.86 -6.33 6.29
N LEU A 13 52.12 -5.37 7.20
CA LEU A 13 53.40 -5.14 7.84
C LEU A 13 53.35 -5.33 9.37
N ASP A 14 54.38 -5.99 9.91
CA ASP A 14 54.64 -6.07 11.36
C ASP A 14 55.29 -4.74 11.80
N ASN A 15 54.45 -3.80 12.19
CA ASN A 15 54.82 -2.40 12.41
C ASN A 15 55.52 -2.18 13.77
N ASP A 16 55.36 -3.09 14.72
CA ASP A 16 56.00 -3.04 16.04
C ASP A 16 57.15 -4.05 16.25
N CYS A 17 57.34 -4.95 15.27
CA CYS A 17 58.36 -5.99 15.17
C CYS A 17 58.24 -7.12 16.21
N ASP A 18 57.02 -7.50 16.61
CA ASP A 18 56.76 -8.59 17.56
C ASP A 18 56.44 -9.96 16.90
N ASN A 19 56.45 -10.01 15.57
CA ASN A 19 56.09 -11.14 14.69
C ASN A 19 54.58 -11.45 14.61
N LEU A 20 53.73 -10.57 15.12
CA LEU A 20 52.31 -10.56 14.82
C LEU A 20 52.07 -9.58 13.68
N LEU A 21 51.08 -9.88 12.86
CA LEU A 21 50.74 -9.08 11.70
C LEU A 21 49.25 -8.73 11.73
N ASP A 22 48.93 -7.45 11.56
CA ASP A 22 47.58 -6.95 11.33
C ASP A 22 46.60 -7.48 12.40
N CYS A 23 45.56 -8.23 12.01
CA CYS A 23 44.57 -8.78 12.93
C CYS A 23 45.13 -9.75 13.99
N GLN A 24 46.35 -10.27 13.82
CA GLN A 24 47.01 -11.08 14.86
C GLN A 24 47.49 -10.22 16.04
N GLU A 25 47.59 -8.91 15.86
CA GLU A 25 47.95 -7.97 16.89
C GLU A 25 46.76 -7.66 17.79
N ALA A 26 46.96 -7.73 19.11
CA ALA A 26 45.89 -7.49 20.08
C ALA A 26 45.33 -6.04 20.01
N GLY A 27 46.12 -5.09 19.48
CA GLY A 27 45.70 -3.71 19.29
C GLY A 27 44.75 -3.50 18.11
N CYS A 28 44.60 -4.51 17.24
CA CYS A 28 43.78 -4.45 16.04
C CYS A 28 42.40 -5.05 16.21
N ASP A 29 42.08 -5.68 17.35
CA ASP A 29 40.74 -6.23 17.62
C ASP A 29 39.66 -5.13 17.50
N GLY A 30 38.65 -5.37 16.68
CA GLY A 30 37.59 -4.43 16.31
C GLY A 30 37.97 -3.36 15.29
N MET A 31 39.20 -3.37 14.75
CA MET A 31 39.61 -2.49 13.64
C MET A 31 39.24 -3.11 12.30
N SER A 32 39.12 -2.27 11.26
CA SER A 32 38.89 -2.75 9.90
C SER A 32 40.08 -3.58 9.42
N CYS A 33 39.78 -4.72 8.81
CA CYS A 33 40.78 -5.66 8.31
C CYS A 33 41.16 -5.42 6.82
N SER A 34 40.65 -4.33 6.23
CA SER A 34 40.79 -4.02 4.80
C SER A 34 41.65 -2.76 4.59
N ALA A 35 42.71 -2.88 3.80
CA ALA A 35 43.73 -1.85 3.55
C ALA A 35 43.15 -0.55 2.96
N ASP A 36 42.02 -0.65 2.25
CA ASP A 36 41.36 0.48 1.59
C ASP A 36 40.35 1.22 2.51
N GLY A 37 40.25 0.81 3.78
CA GLY A 37 39.19 1.27 4.68
C GLY A 37 37.82 0.82 4.22
N GLY A 38 37.75 -0.37 3.60
CA GLY A 38 36.64 -0.96 2.85
C GLY A 38 35.27 -0.58 3.40
N LEU A 39 34.73 0.53 2.89
CA LEU A 39 33.35 0.88 3.13
C LEU A 39 32.52 -0.01 2.23
N ALA A 40 31.71 -0.87 2.82
CA ALA A 40 30.60 -1.48 2.11
C ALA A 40 29.62 -0.39 1.63
N LEU A 41 28.65 -0.77 0.81
CA LEU A 41 27.70 0.17 0.18
C LEU A 41 26.87 1.00 1.18
N ASP A 42 26.83 0.60 2.44
CA ASP A 42 26.17 1.26 3.57
C ASP A 42 27.12 2.13 4.44
N GLY A 43 28.42 2.13 4.14
CA GLY A 43 29.42 2.92 4.88
C GLY A 43 30.01 2.24 6.12
N GLY A 44 29.78 0.93 6.34
CA GLY A 44 30.43 0.12 7.38
C GLY A 44 31.72 -0.57 6.89
N PRO A 45 32.60 -1.07 7.79
CA PRO A 45 33.77 -1.85 7.41
C PRO A 45 33.36 -3.22 6.86
N SER A 46 33.81 -3.57 5.65
CA SER A 46 33.50 -4.85 4.99
C SER A 46 33.99 -6.10 5.76
N CYS A 47 35.00 -5.91 6.61
CA CYS A 47 35.57 -6.91 7.51
C CYS A 47 36.19 -6.25 8.74
N LEU A 48 36.19 -6.97 9.87
CA LEU A 48 36.80 -6.58 11.13
C LEU A 48 37.81 -7.62 11.61
N CYS A 49 38.84 -7.18 12.31
CA CYS A 49 39.68 -8.09 13.07
C CYS A 49 38.93 -8.55 14.33
N THR A 50 38.71 -9.86 14.50
CA THR A 50 38.12 -10.41 15.72
C THR A 50 38.94 -11.60 16.21
N GLY A 51 39.38 -11.55 17.46
CA GLY A 51 40.03 -12.70 18.10
C GLY A 51 41.29 -13.22 17.39
N GLY A 52 42.06 -12.33 16.74
CA GLY A 52 43.31 -12.70 16.07
C GLY A 52 43.21 -13.00 14.58
N ARG A 53 42.01 -12.90 13.98
CA ARG A 53 41.75 -13.17 12.57
C ARG A 53 40.93 -12.06 11.92
N LYS A 54 40.95 -12.01 10.60
CA LYS A 54 39.96 -11.28 9.80
C LYS A 54 38.61 -11.99 9.94
N ALA A 55 37.52 -11.24 9.98
CA ALA A 55 36.15 -11.73 10.06
C ALA A 55 35.23 -10.89 9.17
N GLU A 56 34.59 -11.53 8.21
CA GLU A 56 33.60 -10.92 7.33
C GLU A 56 32.46 -10.25 8.13
N GLN A 57 32.01 -9.08 7.66
CA GLN A 57 30.88 -8.37 8.28
C GLN A 57 29.69 -8.20 7.31
N HIS A 58 29.91 -8.42 6.01
CA HIS A 58 28.93 -8.18 4.96
C HIS A 58 28.54 -9.47 4.27
N CYS A 59 27.56 -10.16 4.85
CA CYS A 59 27.16 -11.51 4.47
C CYS A 59 26.31 -11.60 3.20
N ALA A 60 26.40 -10.62 2.29
CA ALA A 60 25.59 -10.55 1.07
C ALA A 60 26.19 -9.71 -0.08
N ASP A 61 27.44 -9.26 0.04
CA ASP A 61 28.07 -8.39 -0.97
C ASP A 61 28.84 -9.16 -2.05
N ARG A 62 28.85 -10.49 -1.95
CA ARG A 62 29.50 -11.44 -2.86
C ARG A 62 31.01 -11.33 -2.88
N ARG A 63 31.60 -10.92 -1.76
CA ARG A 63 33.04 -10.79 -1.58
C ARG A 63 33.47 -11.56 -0.34
N ASP A 64 34.49 -12.39 -0.53
CA ASP A 64 35.31 -12.95 0.56
C ASP A 64 36.08 -11.78 1.20
N ASN A 65 35.48 -11.14 2.20
CA ASN A 65 36.00 -9.89 2.75
C ASN A 65 37.09 -10.11 3.81
N ASP A 66 37.26 -11.35 4.29
CA ASP A 66 38.31 -11.76 5.22
C ASP A 66 39.38 -12.69 4.61
N ASP A 67 39.29 -12.98 3.30
CA ASP A 67 40.20 -13.76 2.49
C ASP A 67 40.37 -15.23 2.96
N ASP A 68 39.35 -15.80 3.60
CA ASP A 68 39.39 -17.15 4.16
C ASP A 68 38.97 -18.25 3.16
N GLY A 69 38.45 -17.83 2.00
CA GLY A 69 38.00 -18.68 0.90
C GLY A 69 36.50 -19.00 0.92
N PHE A 70 35.77 -18.52 1.91
CA PHE A 70 34.31 -18.52 1.96
C PHE A 70 33.78 -17.10 1.67
N THR A 71 32.48 -16.98 1.44
CA THR A 71 31.89 -15.70 0.99
C THR A 71 30.44 -15.67 1.42
N ASP A 72 29.98 -14.53 1.95
CA ASP A 72 28.60 -14.34 2.38
C ASP A 72 28.16 -15.47 3.34
N CYS A 73 26.90 -15.92 3.23
CA CYS A 73 26.36 -17.06 3.97
C CYS A 73 27.09 -18.41 3.72
N ALA A 74 28.00 -18.50 2.74
CA ALA A 74 28.84 -19.69 2.61
C ALA A 74 29.88 -19.78 3.74
N ASP A 75 30.22 -18.64 4.34
CA ASP A 75 31.06 -18.53 5.53
C ASP A 75 30.23 -18.59 6.81
N ASN A 76 29.97 -19.79 7.31
CA ASN A 76 29.22 -19.95 8.56
C ASN A 76 30.01 -19.58 9.83
N THR A 77 31.29 -19.25 9.68
CA THR A 77 32.18 -18.91 10.78
C THR A 77 32.05 -17.45 11.15
N ASP A 78 31.89 -16.58 10.14
CA ASP A 78 31.75 -15.14 10.31
C ASP A 78 30.33 -14.64 9.96
N CYS A 79 29.59 -15.38 9.13
CA CYS A 79 28.17 -15.19 8.82
C CYS A 79 27.31 -16.39 9.30
N PRO A 80 27.07 -16.54 10.62
CA PRO A 80 26.29 -17.66 11.17
C PRO A 80 24.83 -17.65 10.70
N VAL A 81 24.14 -18.79 10.90
CA VAL A 81 22.72 -18.93 10.56
C VAL A 81 21.88 -17.83 11.25
N GLY A 82 20.94 -17.22 10.52
CA GLY A 82 20.13 -16.10 10.97
C GLY A 82 20.78 -14.72 10.79
N THR A 83 21.96 -14.65 10.14
CA THR A 83 22.56 -13.35 9.81
C THR A 83 21.86 -12.75 8.59
N ALA A 84 21.43 -11.49 8.70
CA ALA A 84 20.79 -10.76 7.62
C ALA A 84 21.65 -10.73 6.35
N CYS A 85 21.00 -11.00 5.23
CA CYS A 85 21.56 -11.01 3.91
C CYS A 85 20.54 -10.44 2.92
N THR A 86 21.00 -10.09 1.71
CA THR A 86 20.12 -9.62 0.65
C THR A 86 20.39 -10.39 -0.62
N VAL A 87 19.34 -10.80 -1.32
CA VAL A 87 19.44 -11.48 -2.60
C VAL A 87 18.77 -10.70 -3.71
N LEU A 88 19.47 -10.65 -4.84
CA LEU A 88 18.88 -10.24 -6.11
C LEU A 88 18.04 -11.41 -6.64
N SER A 89 16.76 -11.39 -6.30
CA SER A 89 15.75 -12.31 -6.83
C SER A 89 15.03 -11.66 -8.01
N GLY A 90 15.59 -11.84 -9.21
CA GLY A 90 15.10 -11.19 -10.43
C GLY A 90 15.50 -9.71 -10.50
N THR A 91 14.52 -8.80 -10.54
CA THR A 91 14.75 -7.34 -10.51
C THR A 91 14.54 -6.71 -9.13
N ALA A 92 14.17 -7.51 -8.12
CA ALA A 92 13.94 -7.05 -6.75
C ALA A 92 15.11 -7.47 -5.86
N ILE A 93 15.53 -6.55 -4.98
CA ILE A 93 16.33 -6.87 -3.80
C ILE A 93 15.34 -7.39 -2.77
N ARG A 94 15.58 -8.58 -2.24
CA ARG A 94 14.83 -9.14 -1.12
C ARG A 94 15.79 -9.34 0.04
N ASP A 95 15.36 -8.91 1.20
CA ASP A 95 16.02 -9.18 2.47
C ASP A 95 15.71 -10.63 2.87
N GLY A 96 16.56 -11.23 3.68
CA GLY A 96 16.46 -12.61 4.14
C GLY A 96 17.64 -12.93 5.03
N ASN A 97 17.77 -14.20 5.42
CA ASN A 97 18.79 -14.60 6.39
C ASN A 97 19.66 -15.76 5.89
N CYS A 98 20.89 -15.82 6.39
CA CYS A 98 21.78 -16.93 6.12
C CYS A 98 21.19 -18.22 6.69
N GLY A 99 20.82 -19.14 5.81
CA GLY A 99 20.14 -20.37 6.19
C GLY A 99 21.07 -21.54 6.47
N ALA A 100 20.49 -22.66 6.91
CA ALA A 100 21.24 -23.91 7.14
C ALA A 100 21.90 -24.46 5.86
N SER A 101 21.38 -24.10 4.69
CA SER A 101 21.96 -24.46 3.38
C SER A 101 23.21 -23.67 3.02
N ARG A 102 23.65 -22.72 3.87
CA ARG A 102 24.76 -21.79 3.60
C ARG A 102 24.51 -20.88 2.40
N LEU A 103 23.25 -20.55 2.21
CA LEU A 103 22.76 -19.64 1.20
C LEU A 103 21.94 -18.57 1.91
N CYS A 104 21.81 -17.41 1.29
CA CYS A 104 20.82 -16.44 1.71
C CYS A 104 19.43 -17.00 1.34
N GLU A 105 18.68 -17.39 2.36
CA GLU A 105 17.32 -17.90 2.26
C GLU A 105 16.37 -16.72 2.50
N ILE A 106 15.23 -16.69 1.79
CA ILE A 106 14.26 -15.59 1.87
C ILE A 106 13.00 -16.15 2.49
N GLU A 107 12.40 -15.41 3.41
CA GLU A 107 11.09 -15.75 3.94
C GLU A 107 9.97 -15.66 2.88
N LEU A 108 9.16 -16.72 2.76
CA LEU A 108 7.91 -16.67 2.02
C LEU A 108 6.81 -16.23 2.98
N CYS A 109 6.38 -14.98 2.84
CA CYS A 109 5.55 -14.28 3.82
C CYS A 109 4.10 -14.79 4.03
N PHE A 110 3.77 -16.01 3.60
CA PHE A 110 2.41 -16.56 3.66
C PHE A 110 2.32 -18.09 3.62
N ASP A 111 3.43 -18.82 3.69
CA ASP A 111 3.42 -20.28 3.56
C ASP A 111 3.38 -21.01 4.91
N GLY A 112 3.44 -20.25 6.02
CA GLY A 112 3.40 -20.78 7.38
C GLY A 112 4.69 -21.47 7.82
N GLN A 113 5.80 -21.24 7.12
CA GLN A 113 7.10 -21.84 7.41
C GLN A 113 8.19 -20.77 7.51
N ASP A 114 9.01 -20.88 8.55
CA ASP A 114 10.29 -20.17 8.69
C ASP A 114 11.26 -20.69 7.61
N ASN A 115 11.31 -20.01 6.47
CA ASN A 115 12.13 -20.35 5.32
C ASN A 115 13.55 -19.79 5.41
N ASP A 116 13.81 -18.80 6.26
CA ASP A 116 15.15 -18.21 6.41
C ASP A 116 15.85 -18.53 7.74
N SER A 117 15.21 -19.36 8.57
CA SER A 117 15.71 -19.97 9.80
C SER A 117 16.00 -18.99 10.94
N ASP A 118 15.32 -17.84 11.00
CA ASP A 118 15.48 -16.83 12.04
C ASP A 118 14.45 -16.96 13.19
N THR A 119 13.56 -17.95 13.10
CA THR A 119 12.46 -18.31 14.01
C THR A 119 11.16 -17.52 13.88
N ALA A 120 11.15 -16.43 13.11
CA ALA A 120 9.93 -15.78 12.71
C ALA A 120 9.32 -16.49 11.49
N VAL A 121 8.05 -16.20 11.21
CA VAL A 121 7.28 -16.86 10.15
C VAL A 121 6.31 -15.85 9.57
N ASP A 122 6.17 -15.83 8.25
CA ASP A 122 5.22 -14.99 7.53
C ASP A 122 5.34 -13.50 7.93
N CYS A 123 4.22 -12.76 8.07
CA CYS A 123 4.26 -11.36 8.51
C CYS A 123 4.75 -11.14 9.94
N LEU A 124 4.99 -12.18 10.75
CA LEU A 124 5.69 -11.98 12.03
C LEU A 124 7.20 -11.80 11.82
N ASP A 125 7.68 -12.13 10.63
CA ASP A 125 9.06 -11.98 10.20
C ASP A 125 9.38 -10.54 9.77
N GLY A 126 10.55 -10.06 10.19
CA GLY A 126 11.05 -8.75 9.82
C GLY A 126 11.41 -8.64 8.34
N ASP A 127 11.83 -9.75 7.72
CA ASP A 127 12.19 -9.82 6.30
C ASP A 127 10.96 -9.73 5.38
N CYS A 128 9.77 -9.89 5.97
CA CYS A 128 8.49 -9.70 5.32
C CYS A 128 7.93 -8.27 5.40
N ALA A 129 8.62 -7.34 6.05
CA ALA A 129 8.17 -5.95 6.14
C ALA A 129 7.87 -5.35 4.76
N ASP A 130 6.65 -4.80 4.60
CA ASP A 130 6.12 -4.23 3.35
C ASP A 130 6.00 -5.22 2.17
N GLN A 131 6.19 -6.53 2.37
CA GLN A 131 6.00 -7.57 1.36
C GLN A 131 4.53 -8.03 1.28
N SER A 132 4.17 -8.63 0.14
CA SER A 132 2.86 -9.25 -0.06
C SER A 132 2.70 -10.53 0.76
N CYS A 133 1.52 -10.76 1.35
CA CYS A 133 1.27 -11.86 2.30
C CYS A 133 0.17 -12.86 1.89
N ALA A 134 -0.24 -12.89 0.61
CA ALA A 134 -1.45 -13.61 0.20
C ALA A 134 -1.16 -14.98 -0.41
N ALA A 135 -2.02 -15.96 -0.08
CA ALA A 135 -1.94 -17.37 -0.49
C ALA A 135 -1.95 -17.60 -2.01
N ASP A 136 -2.38 -16.62 -2.81
CA ASP A 136 -2.43 -16.67 -4.27
C ASP A 136 -1.13 -16.22 -4.96
N GLY A 137 -0.09 -15.86 -4.18
CA GLY A 137 1.17 -15.36 -4.72
C GLY A 137 1.15 -13.87 -5.04
N GLY A 138 0.16 -13.12 -4.54
CA GLY A 138 0.27 -11.69 -4.32
C GLY A 138 0.10 -10.80 -5.55
N ILE A 139 -0.71 -11.21 -6.54
CA ILE A 139 -1.18 -10.30 -7.58
C ILE A 139 -2.67 -10.52 -7.81
N ALA A 140 -3.48 -9.59 -7.28
CA ALA A 140 -4.88 -9.46 -7.61
C ALA A 140 -5.07 -9.28 -9.14
N PRO A 141 -6.26 -9.56 -9.72
CA PRO A 141 -6.51 -9.44 -11.15
C PRO A 141 -6.19 -8.06 -11.78
N ASP A 142 -6.03 -7.02 -10.95
CA ASP A 142 -5.67 -5.66 -11.34
C ASP A 142 -4.15 -5.35 -11.26
N GLY A 143 -3.32 -6.29 -10.81
CA GLY A 143 -1.87 -6.11 -10.71
C GLY A 143 -1.35 -5.66 -9.34
N GLY A 144 -2.21 -5.46 -8.33
CA GLY A 144 -1.82 -5.02 -6.98
C GLY A 144 -1.58 -6.18 -5.98
N PRO A 145 -0.88 -5.93 -4.86
CA PRO A 145 -0.80 -6.89 -3.76
C PRO A 145 -2.20 -7.07 -3.14
N SER A 146 -2.63 -8.31 -2.97
CA SER A 146 -3.91 -8.67 -2.34
C SER A 146 -3.91 -8.39 -0.82
N CYS A 147 -2.76 -8.56 -0.17
CA CYS A 147 -2.49 -8.11 1.20
C CYS A 147 -1.02 -7.69 1.35
N ARG A 148 -0.69 -6.99 2.45
CA ARG A 148 0.67 -6.56 2.77
C ARG A 148 0.98 -6.77 4.26
N CYS A 149 2.20 -7.16 4.59
CA CYS A 149 2.67 -7.13 5.97
C CYS A 149 2.98 -5.69 6.41
N VAL A 150 2.30 -5.22 7.45
CA VAL A 150 2.55 -3.91 8.07
C VAL A 150 2.94 -4.13 9.52
N GLY A 151 4.21 -3.89 9.85
CA GLY A 151 4.74 -4.30 11.14
C GLY A 151 4.77 -5.83 11.24
N THR A 152 4.08 -6.39 12.22
CA THR A 152 4.02 -7.85 12.44
C THR A 152 2.66 -8.46 12.10
N THR A 153 1.86 -7.77 11.29
CA THR A 153 0.49 -8.15 10.97
C THR A 153 0.28 -8.14 9.46
N SER A 154 -0.41 -9.16 8.95
CA SER A 154 -1.00 -9.13 7.62
C SER A 154 -2.11 -8.07 7.61
N THR A 155 -2.19 -7.30 6.53
CA THR A 155 -3.23 -6.29 6.34
C THR A 155 -3.84 -6.40 4.94
N GLU A 156 -5.16 -6.37 4.84
CA GLU A 156 -5.86 -6.40 3.58
C GLU A 156 -5.52 -5.17 2.72
N ALA A 157 -5.05 -5.39 1.50
CA ALA A 157 -4.65 -4.32 0.58
C ALA A 157 -5.62 -4.17 -0.61
N ASN A 158 -6.36 -5.23 -0.93
CA ASN A 158 -7.34 -5.23 -2.02
C ASN A 158 -8.77 -5.31 -1.50
N CYS A 159 -9.31 -4.17 -1.11
CA CYS A 159 -10.61 -4.04 -0.45
C CYS A 159 -11.84 -4.14 -1.37
N ARG A 160 -11.77 -4.96 -2.43
CA ARG A 160 -12.86 -5.04 -3.45
C ARG A 160 -12.92 -6.36 -4.23
N ASP A 161 -12.16 -7.37 -3.86
CA ASP A 161 -12.15 -8.67 -4.56
C ASP A 161 -13.02 -9.73 -3.88
N ARG A 162 -13.65 -9.40 -2.76
CA ARG A 162 -14.52 -10.31 -1.98
C ARG A 162 -13.75 -11.48 -1.38
N ALA A 163 -12.46 -11.29 -1.14
CA ALA A 163 -11.61 -12.26 -0.51
C ALA A 163 -10.99 -11.67 0.77
N ASP A 164 -10.97 -12.48 1.82
CA ASP A 164 -10.22 -12.22 3.04
C ASP A 164 -8.73 -12.50 2.74
N ASN A 165 -8.02 -11.46 2.32
CA ASN A 165 -6.68 -11.62 1.77
C ASN A 165 -5.58 -11.62 2.83
N ASP A 166 -5.87 -11.18 4.06
CA ASP A 166 -4.93 -11.21 5.19
C ASP A 166 -5.24 -12.31 6.21
N GLY A 167 -6.37 -13.00 6.07
CA GLY A 167 -6.77 -14.18 6.83
C GLY A 167 -7.40 -13.88 8.19
N ASP A 168 -7.85 -12.65 8.43
CA ASP A 168 -8.40 -12.21 9.71
C ASP A 168 -9.89 -12.53 9.90
N SER A 169 -10.54 -13.10 8.86
CA SER A 169 -11.97 -13.40 8.72
C SER A 169 -12.87 -12.22 8.41
N GLN A 170 -12.31 -11.05 8.11
CA GLN A 170 -12.99 -9.92 7.50
C GLN A 170 -12.49 -9.76 6.05
N ALA A 171 -13.24 -9.04 5.24
CA ALA A 171 -12.92 -8.88 3.82
C ALA A 171 -13.53 -7.60 3.28
N ASP A 172 -12.85 -7.00 2.31
CA ASP A 172 -13.23 -5.73 1.70
C ASP A 172 -13.57 -4.66 2.76
N CYS A 173 -14.62 -3.85 2.54
CA CYS A 173 -15.02 -2.83 3.50
C CYS A 173 -15.48 -3.36 4.85
N ALA A 174 -15.77 -4.66 4.99
CA ALA A 174 -16.06 -5.22 6.30
C ALA A 174 -14.78 -5.37 7.15
N ASP A 175 -13.61 -5.34 6.51
CA ASP A 175 -12.30 -5.32 7.13
C ASP A 175 -11.94 -3.92 7.66
N VAL A 176 -11.28 -3.89 8.82
CA VAL A 176 -10.80 -2.66 9.45
C VAL A 176 -9.58 -2.10 8.74
N ASP A 177 -8.77 -2.93 8.10
CA ASP A 177 -7.60 -2.53 7.34
C ASP A 177 -7.98 -1.79 6.05
N CYS A 178 -9.22 -1.98 5.61
CA CYS A 178 -9.83 -1.29 4.50
C CYS A 178 -10.48 0.05 4.84
N ASP A 179 -10.46 0.52 6.09
CA ASP A 179 -11.07 1.81 6.46
C ASP A 179 -10.42 2.99 5.72
N ASN A 180 -11.26 3.83 5.11
CA ASN A 180 -10.88 4.92 4.19
C ASN A 180 -10.16 4.48 2.91
N VAL A 181 -10.22 3.20 2.56
CA VAL A 181 -9.77 2.70 1.26
C VAL A 181 -10.91 2.81 0.25
N ALA A 182 -10.54 3.19 -0.96
CA ALA A 182 -11.43 3.25 -2.10
C ALA A 182 -11.92 1.83 -2.46
N CYS A 183 -13.23 1.63 -2.50
CA CYS A 183 -13.84 0.38 -2.92
C CYS A 183 -14.51 0.52 -4.31
N SER A 184 -14.84 -0.61 -4.93
CA SER A 184 -15.79 -0.64 -6.05
C SER A 184 -16.34 -2.05 -6.23
N THR A 185 -17.66 -2.22 -6.23
CA THR A 185 -18.30 -3.53 -6.41
C THR A 185 -18.59 -3.89 -7.88
N GLY A 186 -18.19 -3.02 -8.83
CA GLY A 186 -18.55 -3.11 -10.24
C GLY A 186 -17.38 -3.39 -11.19
N THR A 187 -17.60 -4.29 -12.15
CA THR A 187 -16.74 -4.59 -13.31
C THR A 187 -16.69 -3.47 -14.36
N ALA A 188 -16.93 -2.21 -14.00
CA ALA A 188 -17.00 -1.12 -14.96
C ALA A 188 -15.60 -0.76 -15.49
N PRO A 189 -15.32 -0.94 -16.79
CA PRO A 189 -14.05 -0.49 -17.37
C PRO A 189 -14.07 1.04 -17.44
N GLY A 190 -13.30 1.72 -16.58
CA GLY A 190 -12.94 3.13 -16.75
C GLY A 190 -13.56 4.16 -15.79
N GLY A 191 -14.21 3.75 -14.69
CA GLY A 191 -14.59 4.66 -13.59
C GLY A 191 -13.56 4.61 -12.46
N GLY A 192 -13.25 5.75 -11.84
CA GLY A 192 -12.42 5.79 -10.62
C GLY A 192 -13.11 5.11 -9.43
N PRO A 193 -12.53 5.16 -8.21
CA PRO A 193 -13.20 4.60 -7.05
C PRO A 193 -14.48 5.36 -6.78
N ALA A 194 -15.58 4.60 -6.77
CA ALA A 194 -16.94 5.13 -6.72
C ALA A 194 -17.62 4.85 -5.38
N CYS A 195 -16.91 4.17 -4.47
CA CYS A 195 -17.25 4.10 -3.07
C CYS A 195 -16.01 4.24 -2.18
N LEU A 196 -16.24 4.51 -0.90
CA LEU A 196 -15.22 4.57 0.15
C LEU A 196 -15.63 3.65 1.29
N CYS A 197 -14.75 2.76 1.72
CA CYS A 197 -15.00 1.97 2.92
C CYS A 197 -14.95 2.88 4.15
N THR A 198 -16.04 2.94 4.92
CA THR A 198 -16.06 3.61 6.22
C THR A 198 -16.92 2.84 7.21
N GLY A 199 -16.38 2.57 8.40
CA GLY A 199 -17.16 1.96 9.48
C GLY A 199 -17.68 0.55 9.17
N GLY A 200 -16.93 -0.25 8.40
CA GLY A 200 -17.30 -1.63 8.06
C GLY A 200 -18.20 -1.78 6.84
N GLN A 201 -18.47 -0.69 6.10
CA GLN A 201 -19.36 -0.68 4.95
C GLN A 201 -18.78 0.18 3.83
N GLY A 202 -19.07 -0.17 2.58
CA GLY A 202 -18.86 0.75 1.47
C GLY A 202 -19.84 1.91 1.58
N VAL A 203 -19.40 3.11 1.18
CA VAL A 203 -20.25 4.29 1.07
C VAL A 203 -20.23 4.76 -0.38
N GLU A 204 -21.39 4.80 -1.02
CA GLU A 204 -21.52 5.26 -2.40
C GLU A 204 -21.17 6.75 -2.54
N LEU A 205 -20.28 7.08 -3.48
CA LEU A 205 -19.86 8.46 -3.76
C LEU A 205 -20.34 8.97 -5.13
N ASN A 206 -20.55 8.07 -6.10
CA ASN A 206 -21.00 8.41 -7.44
C ASN A 206 -22.51 8.20 -7.60
N CYS A 207 -23.27 9.09 -6.96
CA CYS A 207 -24.72 8.96 -6.85
C CYS A 207 -25.54 9.17 -8.15
N LEU A 208 -24.92 9.12 -9.33
CA LEU A 208 -25.55 9.35 -10.64
C LEU A 208 -24.82 8.63 -11.78
N ASP A 209 -24.17 7.50 -11.54
CA ASP A 209 -23.55 6.72 -12.62
C ASP A 209 -24.41 5.52 -13.05
N GLY A 210 -25.54 5.27 -12.38
CA GLY A 210 -26.43 4.14 -12.66
C GLY A 210 -25.92 2.82 -12.09
N VAL A 211 -24.90 2.84 -11.24
CA VAL A 211 -24.22 1.67 -10.70
C VAL A 211 -24.28 1.69 -9.18
N ASP A 212 -24.65 0.56 -8.59
CA ASP A 212 -24.46 0.28 -7.16
C ASP A 212 -22.95 0.14 -6.91
N ASN A 213 -22.29 1.22 -6.49
CA ASN A 213 -20.83 1.23 -6.36
C ASN A 213 -20.34 0.64 -5.04
N ASP A 214 -21.16 0.62 -4.00
CA ASP A 214 -20.84 0.13 -2.66
C ASP A 214 -21.30 -1.33 -2.42
N GLY A 215 -22.10 -1.87 -3.34
CA GLY A 215 -22.59 -3.25 -3.35
C GLY A 215 -23.76 -3.52 -2.40
N ASN A 216 -24.43 -2.49 -1.89
CA ASN A 216 -25.49 -2.65 -0.90
C ASN A 216 -26.87 -2.95 -1.53
N THR A 217 -26.95 -3.05 -2.86
CA THR A 217 -28.15 -3.25 -3.72
C THR A 217 -28.99 -2.01 -4.01
N GLN A 218 -28.63 -0.86 -3.44
CA GLN A 218 -29.15 0.44 -3.83
C GLN A 218 -28.10 1.15 -4.70
N ALA A 219 -28.55 2.13 -5.48
CA ALA A 219 -27.68 2.86 -6.38
C ALA A 219 -28.21 4.28 -6.54
N ASP A 220 -27.32 5.23 -6.79
CA ASP A 220 -27.64 6.62 -7.03
C ASP A 220 -28.51 7.22 -5.91
N CYS A 221 -29.48 8.09 -6.23
CA CYS A 221 -30.38 8.66 -5.23
C CYS A 221 -31.27 7.63 -4.51
N ALA A 222 -31.41 6.40 -5.02
CA ALA A 222 -32.11 5.35 -4.30
C ALA A 222 -31.27 4.82 -3.13
N ASP A 223 -29.96 5.06 -3.16
CA ASP A 223 -29.05 4.77 -2.06
C ASP A 223 -29.17 5.81 -0.93
N THR A 224 -29.10 5.32 0.30
CA THR A 224 -29.13 6.14 1.51
C THR A 224 -27.87 6.99 1.70
N ASP A 225 -26.72 6.53 1.21
CA ASP A 225 -25.43 7.23 1.27
C ASP A 225 -25.43 8.48 0.39
N CYS A 226 -26.21 8.41 -0.69
CA CYS A 226 -26.42 9.50 -1.62
C CYS A 226 -27.40 10.55 -1.14
N ASN A 227 -28.03 10.40 0.03
CA ASN A 227 -28.99 11.37 0.54
C ASN A 227 -28.34 12.76 0.73
N GLY A 228 -28.90 13.77 0.05
CA GLY A 228 -28.37 15.12 0.04
C GLY A 228 -27.26 15.38 -0.99
N ALA A 229 -26.81 14.35 -1.72
CA ALA A 229 -25.89 14.52 -2.84
C ALA A 229 -26.50 15.44 -3.89
N VAL A 230 -25.69 16.38 -4.40
CA VAL A 230 -26.09 17.26 -5.49
C VAL A 230 -25.75 16.59 -6.81
N CYS A 231 -26.72 16.57 -7.70
CA CYS A 231 -26.55 16.11 -9.05
C CYS A 231 -25.72 17.11 -9.85
N ALA A 232 -24.40 16.92 -9.89
CA ALA A 232 -23.50 17.82 -10.60
C ALA A 232 -22.95 17.18 -11.88
N THR A 233 -23.06 17.96 -12.97
CA THR A 233 -22.48 17.79 -14.31
C THR A 233 -23.20 16.82 -15.26
N GLY A 234 -23.85 17.43 -16.26
CA GLY A 234 -24.53 16.76 -17.34
C GLY A 234 -23.60 15.94 -18.24
N THR A 235 -23.90 14.66 -18.31
CA THR A 235 -23.95 13.85 -19.54
C THR A 235 -25.15 12.90 -19.55
N GLN A 236 -25.91 12.80 -18.45
CA GLN A 236 -27.14 12.00 -18.42
C GLN A 236 -28.23 12.63 -19.30
N ALA A 237 -28.93 11.77 -20.04
CA ALA A 237 -29.95 12.15 -21.02
C ALA A 237 -31.26 12.64 -20.37
N ASP A 238 -31.39 12.49 -19.05
CA ASP A 238 -32.68 12.53 -18.35
C ASP A 238 -32.69 13.49 -17.14
N GLY A 239 -31.67 14.32 -16.92
CA GLY A 239 -31.61 15.17 -15.71
C GLY A 239 -30.35 16.01 -15.63
N GLY A 240 -30.45 17.30 -15.98
CA GLY A 240 -29.33 18.24 -16.01
C GLY A 240 -28.87 18.65 -14.61
N ALA A 241 -27.64 19.18 -14.52
CA ALA A 241 -27.11 19.78 -13.29
C ALA A 241 -28.14 20.67 -12.55
N ASN A 242 -28.16 20.65 -11.21
CA ASN A 242 -29.13 21.30 -10.29
C ASN A 242 -30.28 20.41 -9.78
N CYS A 243 -30.05 19.12 -9.53
CA CYS A 243 -30.92 18.34 -8.62
C CYS A 243 -30.22 17.99 -7.30
N ARG A 244 -30.98 17.49 -6.33
CA ARG A 244 -30.48 16.89 -5.08
C ARG A 244 -31.19 15.57 -4.80
N CYS A 245 -30.46 14.55 -4.37
CA CYS A 245 -31.06 13.33 -3.86
C CYS A 245 -31.75 13.59 -2.50
N SER A 246 -32.98 13.12 -2.34
CA SER A 246 -33.69 13.10 -1.06
C SER A 246 -34.77 12.03 -1.09
N GLY A 247 -34.86 11.23 -0.03
CA GLY A 247 -35.92 10.23 0.11
C GLY A 247 -35.97 9.18 -1.00
N GLY A 248 -34.83 8.82 -1.58
CA GLY A 248 -34.75 7.81 -2.64
C GLY A 248 -34.88 8.35 -4.07
N LEU A 249 -35.11 9.66 -4.24
CA LEU A 249 -35.43 10.29 -5.53
C LEU A 249 -34.52 11.49 -5.78
N ARG A 250 -34.35 11.83 -7.06
CA ARG A 250 -33.82 13.13 -7.48
C ARG A 250 -34.90 14.19 -7.22
N HIS A 251 -34.47 15.39 -6.88
CA HIS A 251 -35.35 16.55 -6.72
C HIS A 251 -34.78 17.79 -7.41
N GLU A 252 -35.57 18.49 -8.20
CA GLU A 252 -35.19 19.73 -8.88
C GLU A 252 -34.86 20.84 -7.88
N LEU A 253 -33.78 21.59 -8.14
CA LEU A 253 -33.43 22.79 -7.37
C LEU A 253 -33.61 24.09 -8.16
N ASN A 254 -33.63 24.01 -9.50
CA ASN A 254 -33.64 25.18 -10.37
C ASN A 254 -34.92 25.30 -11.20
N CYS A 255 -35.98 25.73 -10.55
CA CYS A 255 -37.33 25.89 -11.11
C CYS A 255 -37.52 27.03 -12.14
N ARG A 256 -36.50 27.35 -12.92
CA ARG A 256 -36.51 28.49 -13.84
C ARG A 256 -35.59 28.35 -15.06
N ASP A 257 -34.94 27.20 -15.25
CA ASP A 257 -34.09 26.95 -16.41
C ASP A 257 -34.78 26.15 -17.51
N ARG A 258 -36.04 25.73 -17.28
CA ARG A 258 -36.85 24.98 -18.23
C ARG A 258 -36.26 23.61 -18.56
N ALA A 259 -35.47 23.06 -17.64
CA ALA A 259 -35.00 21.69 -17.71
C ALA A 259 -35.79 20.82 -16.74
N ASP A 260 -35.93 19.55 -17.10
CA ASP A 260 -36.32 18.48 -16.20
C ASP A 260 -35.03 18.02 -15.51
N ASN A 261 -34.74 18.56 -14.35
CA ASN A 261 -33.45 18.37 -13.67
C ASN A 261 -33.41 17.08 -12.85
N ASP A 262 -34.56 16.55 -12.45
CA ASP A 262 -34.70 15.34 -11.65
C ASP A 262 -35.19 14.12 -12.46
N GLY A 263 -35.63 14.34 -13.70
CA GLY A 263 -35.98 13.33 -14.69
C GLY A 263 -37.34 12.70 -14.49
N ASP A 264 -38.26 13.37 -13.78
CA ASP A 264 -39.61 12.86 -13.54
C ASP A 264 -40.60 13.22 -14.66
N SER A 265 -40.12 13.90 -15.71
CA SER A 265 -40.88 14.43 -16.87
C SER A 265 -41.70 15.68 -16.60
N LEU A 266 -41.59 16.28 -15.41
CA LEU A 266 -42.09 17.60 -15.10
C LEU A 266 -40.94 18.61 -15.17
N VAL A 267 -41.28 19.89 -15.34
CA VAL A 267 -40.28 20.95 -15.59
C VAL A 267 -40.71 22.20 -14.86
N ASP A 268 -39.78 22.78 -14.10
CA ASP A 268 -39.97 24.02 -13.36
C ASP A 268 -41.29 23.98 -12.55
N CYS A 269 -42.12 25.04 -12.64
CA CYS A 269 -43.40 25.10 -11.93
C CYS A 269 -44.40 23.99 -12.29
N SER A 270 -44.21 23.26 -13.40
CA SER A 270 -45.07 22.12 -13.72
C SER A 270 -44.82 20.97 -12.75
N ASP A 271 -43.60 20.90 -12.21
CA ASP A 271 -43.26 20.05 -11.09
C ASP A 271 -43.62 20.74 -9.77
N GLN A 272 -44.79 20.39 -9.22
CA GLN A 272 -45.22 20.97 -7.95
C GLN A 272 -44.63 20.25 -6.73
N ALA A 273 -44.02 19.08 -6.93
CA ALA A 273 -43.35 18.36 -5.86
C ALA A 273 -42.04 19.08 -5.50
N ASP A 274 -41.30 19.52 -6.52
CA ASP A 274 -39.98 20.14 -6.34
C ASP A 274 -40.00 21.66 -6.42
N CYS A 275 -40.91 22.20 -7.24
CA CYS A 275 -41.12 23.62 -7.43
C CYS A 275 -42.48 24.08 -6.88
N PRO A 276 -42.69 24.02 -5.54
CA PRO A 276 -43.97 24.33 -4.92
C PRO A 276 -44.38 25.79 -5.13
N GLN A 277 -45.63 26.08 -4.79
CA GLN A 277 -46.17 27.44 -4.91
C GLN A 277 -45.27 28.48 -4.22
N GLY A 278 -44.96 29.56 -4.95
CA GLY A 278 -44.11 30.64 -4.46
C GLY A 278 -42.64 30.52 -4.86
N THR A 279 -42.20 29.37 -5.38
CA THR A 279 -40.83 29.21 -5.91
C THR A 279 -40.59 30.16 -7.08
N ALA A 280 -39.42 30.79 -7.11
CA ALA A 280 -39.08 31.77 -8.15
C ALA A 280 -38.91 31.07 -9.51
N CYS A 281 -39.50 31.65 -10.55
CA CYS A 281 -39.51 31.08 -11.90
C CYS A 281 -39.24 32.14 -12.98
N THR A 282 -38.97 31.70 -14.22
CA THR A 282 -38.83 32.60 -15.38
C THR A 282 -39.99 32.41 -16.34
N ARG A 283 -40.74 33.48 -16.58
CA ARG A 283 -41.86 33.47 -17.55
C ARG A 283 -41.38 33.25 -18.99
N THR A 284 -42.31 32.93 -19.88
CA THR A 284 -42.03 32.80 -21.32
C THR A 284 -41.46 34.09 -21.95
N ASN A 285 -41.82 35.27 -21.41
CA ASN A 285 -41.30 36.56 -21.84
C ASN A 285 -39.96 36.97 -21.18
N GLY A 286 -39.34 36.07 -20.41
CA GLY A 286 -38.06 36.28 -19.74
C GLY A 286 -38.12 37.10 -18.45
N GLN A 287 -39.31 37.51 -17.99
CA GLN A 287 -39.47 38.20 -16.71
C GLN A 287 -39.52 37.22 -15.53
N ALA A 288 -39.07 37.67 -14.37
CA ALA A 288 -39.22 36.92 -13.13
C ALA A 288 -40.71 36.73 -12.76
N GLY A 289 -41.02 35.59 -12.16
CA GLY A 289 -42.32 35.26 -11.60
C GLY A 289 -42.19 34.31 -10.40
N ALA A 290 -43.32 33.81 -9.93
CA ALA A 290 -43.43 32.76 -8.93
C ALA A 290 -44.38 31.64 -9.39
N CYS A 291 -44.06 30.41 -9.02
CA CYS A 291 -44.89 29.25 -9.31
C CYS A 291 -46.24 29.39 -8.61
N THR A 292 -47.30 29.11 -9.36
CA THR A 292 -48.68 29.13 -8.86
C THR A 292 -49.14 27.73 -8.50
N ALA A 293 -50.23 27.64 -7.72
CA ALA A 293 -50.89 26.37 -7.41
C ALA A 293 -51.41 25.62 -8.66
N GLY A 294 -51.48 26.27 -9.83
CA GLY A 294 -51.85 25.64 -11.10
C GLY A 294 -50.66 25.25 -11.99
N GLY A 295 -49.45 25.19 -11.42
CA GLY A 295 -48.24 24.76 -12.13
C GLY A 295 -47.67 25.77 -13.13
N ASN A 296 -48.15 27.02 -13.12
CA ASN A 296 -47.71 28.06 -14.04
C ASN A 296 -46.82 29.10 -13.34
N CYS A 297 -45.87 29.67 -14.08
CA CYS A 297 -45.07 30.82 -13.64
C CYS A 297 -45.85 32.14 -13.80
N ASN A 298 -46.29 32.76 -12.69
CA ASN A 298 -47.02 34.04 -12.70
C ASN A 298 -46.48 35.14 -11.77
#